data_AF-A0A345TTI5-F1
#
_entry.id   AF-A0A345TTI5-F1
#
_cell.length_a   1.000
_cell.length_b   1.000
_cell.length_c   1.000
_cell.angle_alpha   90.00
_cell.angle_beta   90.00
_cell.angle_gamma   90.00
#
_symmetry.space_group_name_H-M   'P 1'
#
loop_
_entity.id
_entity.type
_entity.pdbx_description
1 polymer ?
#
loop_
_entity_poly.entity_id
_entity_poly.type
_entity_poly.pdbx_seq_one_letter_code
_entity_poly.pdbx_strand_id
1 'polypeptide(L)'
;AALVGQVASAETMVNYASAKAIGKQPAGSVRFIVKYKDNSQSSKDLKNRSTTKVMANGMQVAGFNAQFVRMTGAGAGIFSVPDLKTTKEAHLVMDTIASNPDVEFVEVDRIARPTAAPNDQHYREQWHYFDRYGVKADKVWDMGFTGQNVVVAVVDTGILHHRDLNANVLPGYDFISNSQISLDGDGRDADPFDEGDWFDNWACGGYPDPRKERSDSSWHGSHVAGTIAAVTNNRIGVAGVAYGAKVVPVRALGRCGGYDSDISDGLYWAAGGRIAGIPENRNPAKVINMSLGSDGQCSYNAQ
;
A
#
# COMPACT_ATOMS: atom_id res chain seq x y z
N ALA A 1 -17.49 0.99 66.71
CA ALA A 1 -17.59 2.45 66.43
C ALA A 1 -16.59 2.80 65.34
N ALA A 2 -17.08 3.40 64.24
CA ALA A 2 -16.41 4.06 63.10
C ALA A 2 -15.21 3.34 62.42
N LEU A 3 -15.35 2.77 61.23
CA LEU A 3 -15.30 3.42 59.89
C LEU A 3 -14.12 4.40 59.69
N VAL A 4 -13.09 3.96 58.98
CA VAL A 4 -12.36 4.78 58.01
C VAL A 4 -12.12 3.92 56.77
N GLY A 5 -13.00 4.05 55.79
CA GLY A 5 -12.75 3.54 54.44
C GLY A 5 -11.76 4.47 53.75
N GLN A 6 -10.60 3.95 53.38
CA GLN A 6 -9.74 4.59 52.38
C GLN A 6 -10.48 4.55 51.04
N VAL A 7 -10.93 5.70 50.57
CA VAL A 7 -11.42 5.88 49.20
C VAL A 7 -10.21 5.78 48.28
N ALA A 8 -10.12 4.69 47.52
CA ALA A 8 -9.16 4.56 46.44
C ALA A 8 -9.40 5.70 45.42
N SER A 9 -8.42 6.58 45.22
CA SER A 9 -8.49 7.59 44.17
C SER A 9 -8.42 6.89 42.81
N ALA A 10 -9.45 7.04 41.99
CA ALA A 10 -9.38 6.66 40.59
C ALA A 10 -8.25 7.46 39.91
N GLU A 11 -7.19 6.75 39.50
CA GLU A 11 -6.02 7.32 38.81
C GLU A 11 -6.45 7.97 37.49
N THR A 12 -5.97 9.19 37.23
CA THR A 12 -6.15 9.89 35.96
C THR A 12 -5.48 9.12 34.83
N MET A 13 -6.17 8.88 33.72
CA MET A 13 -5.59 8.16 32.57
C MET A 13 -4.78 9.10 31.67
N VAL A 14 -3.49 8.82 31.49
CA VAL A 14 -2.58 9.62 30.64
C VAL A 14 -2.09 8.80 29.45
N ASN A 15 -2.47 9.18 28.22
CA ASN A 15 -2.07 8.46 27.01
C ASN A 15 -0.71 8.96 26.48
N TYR A 16 0.40 8.63 27.14
CA TYR A 16 1.75 9.06 26.75
C TYR A 16 2.16 8.62 25.33
N ALA A 17 1.56 7.55 24.80
CA ALA A 17 1.83 7.08 23.44
C ALA A 17 1.38 8.10 22.38
N SER A 18 0.32 8.86 22.66
CA SER A 18 -0.17 9.93 21.76
C SER A 18 0.85 11.05 21.54
N ALA A 19 1.72 11.33 22.51
CA ALA A 19 2.74 12.39 22.44
C ALA A 19 3.81 12.16 21.36
N LYS A 20 4.02 10.91 20.91
CA LYS A 20 4.92 10.62 19.78
C LYS A 20 4.47 11.28 18.47
N ALA A 21 3.21 11.71 18.39
CA ALA A 21 2.65 12.36 17.21
C ALA A 21 3.03 13.84 17.06
N ILE A 22 3.61 14.49 18.09
CA ILE A 22 3.94 15.92 18.07
C ILE A 22 4.85 16.29 16.89
N GLY A 23 5.90 15.51 16.63
CA GLY A 23 6.80 15.73 15.49
C GLY A 23 6.16 15.50 14.11
N LYS A 24 4.92 15.01 14.06
CA LYS A 24 4.16 14.77 12.81
C LYS A 24 3.05 15.80 12.60
N GLN A 25 2.79 16.68 13.57
CA GLN A 25 1.81 17.76 13.43
C GLN A 25 2.43 19.00 12.79
N PRO A 26 1.68 19.78 11.99
CA PRO A 26 2.09 21.11 11.56
C PRO A 26 2.51 21.99 12.74
N ALA A 27 3.53 22.82 12.52
CA ALA A 27 3.95 23.81 13.52
C ALA A 27 2.77 24.69 13.96
N GLY A 28 2.64 24.95 15.25
CA GLY A 28 1.56 25.78 15.81
C GLY A 28 0.20 25.08 15.94
N SER A 29 0.08 23.78 15.60
CA SER A 29 -1.20 23.08 15.58
C SER A 29 -1.43 22.07 16.72
N VAL A 30 -0.50 21.98 17.66
CA VAL A 30 -0.57 21.01 18.78
C VAL A 30 -1.79 21.28 19.66
N ARG A 31 -2.57 20.22 19.88
CA ARG A 31 -3.79 20.24 20.69
C ARG A 31 -3.86 19.05 21.63
N PHE A 32 -4.60 19.20 22.72
CA PHE A 32 -4.88 18.16 23.70
C PHE A 32 -6.38 17.97 23.86
N ILE A 33 -6.80 16.71 24.03
CA ILE A 33 -8.13 16.30 24.45
C ILE A 33 -8.08 16.06 25.95
N VAL A 34 -8.90 16.80 26.70
CA VAL A 34 -8.97 16.70 28.16
C VAL A 34 -10.41 16.40 28.58
N LYS A 35 -10.63 15.27 29.22
CA LYS A 35 -11.93 14.92 29.80
C LYS A 35 -11.85 15.08 31.30
N TYR A 36 -12.84 15.77 31.86
CA TYR A 36 -13.04 15.87 33.30
C TYR A 36 -14.10 14.87 33.75
N LYS A 37 -13.92 14.28 34.94
CA LYS A 37 -14.85 13.38 35.60
C LYS A 37 -16.23 14.00 35.65
N ASP A 38 -17.26 13.21 35.39
CA ASP A 38 -18.64 13.71 35.38
C ASP A 38 -19.02 14.35 36.72
N ASN A 39 -19.80 15.43 36.65
CA ASN A 39 -20.25 16.24 37.79
C ASN A 39 -19.16 16.95 38.62
N SER A 40 -17.88 16.81 38.26
CA SER A 40 -16.80 17.62 38.84
C SER A 40 -17.01 19.11 38.62
N GLN A 41 -16.38 19.94 39.47
CA GLN A 41 -16.47 21.39 39.31
C GLN A 41 -15.86 21.81 37.97
N SER A 42 -14.72 21.22 37.57
CA SER A 42 -14.10 21.47 36.27
C SER A 42 -15.01 21.09 35.09
N SER A 43 -15.76 19.98 35.18
CA SER A 43 -16.75 19.60 34.16
C SER A 43 -17.91 20.61 34.05
N LYS A 44 -18.40 21.14 35.18
CA LYS A 44 -19.45 22.18 35.21
C LYS A 44 -18.94 23.51 34.66
N ASP A 45 -17.73 23.91 35.06
CA ASP A 45 -17.10 25.15 34.62
C ASP A 45 -16.83 25.12 33.10
N LEU A 46 -16.42 23.96 32.55
CA LEU A 46 -16.18 23.77 31.13
C LEU A 46 -17.48 23.90 30.32
N LYS A 47 -18.56 23.27 30.79
CA LYS A 47 -19.89 23.34 30.16
C LYS A 47 -20.46 24.75 30.16
N ASN A 48 -20.26 25.49 31.25
CA ASN A 48 -20.75 26.86 31.40
C ASN A 48 -19.89 27.90 30.68
N ARG A 49 -18.83 27.48 29.97
CA ARG A 49 -17.84 28.36 29.33
C ARG A 49 -17.33 29.45 30.28
N SER A 50 -17.29 29.17 31.58
CA SER A 50 -16.67 30.06 32.56
C SER A 50 -15.17 29.88 32.38
N THR A 51 -14.63 30.63 31.42
CA THR A 51 -13.23 30.63 30.95
C THR A 51 -12.24 31.10 32.02
N THR A 52 -12.57 30.98 33.30
CA THR A 52 -11.79 31.51 34.43
C THR A 52 -11.16 30.42 35.29
N LYS A 53 -11.54 29.13 35.12
CA LYS A 53 -10.98 28.02 35.92
C LYS A 53 -10.52 26.79 35.16
N VAL A 54 -11.07 26.50 33.97
CA VAL A 54 -10.77 25.25 33.26
C VAL A 54 -9.58 25.41 32.31
N MET A 55 -8.46 25.95 32.80
CA MET A 55 -7.44 26.65 32.02
C MET A 55 -8.00 27.98 31.50
N ALA A 56 -7.89 29.04 32.31
CA ALA A 56 -8.48 30.31 31.94
C ALA A 56 -7.87 30.88 30.66
N ASN A 57 -8.65 31.67 29.93
CA ASN A 57 -8.15 32.47 28.79
C ASN A 57 -6.89 33.25 29.22
N GLY A 58 -5.71 32.80 28.75
CA GLY A 58 -4.39 33.35 29.11
C GLY A 58 -3.59 32.56 30.16
N MET A 59 -3.95 31.31 30.48
CA MET A 59 -3.33 30.52 31.55
C MET A 59 -2.22 29.62 31.00
N GLN A 60 -1.03 29.74 31.58
CA GLN A 60 0.09 28.86 31.26
C GLN A 60 -0.16 27.44 31.81
N VAL A 61 0.07 26.41 31.00
CA VAL A 61 0.16 25.01 31.43
C VAL A 61 1.61 24.57 31.28
N ALA A 62 2.25 24.19 32.38
CA ALA A 62 3.67 23.86 32.39
C ALA A 62 4.58 24.92 31.73
N GLY A 63 4.22 26.21 31.84
CA GLY A 63 4.94 27.32 31.20
C GLY A 63 4.56 27.60 29.73
N PHE A 64 3.64 26.83 29.14
CA PHE A 64 3.16 27.02 27.76
C PHE A 64 1.81 27.73 27.71
N ASN A 65 1.61 28.59 26.72
CA ASN A 65 0.32 29.21 26.49
C ASN A 65 -0.71 28.18 26.02
N ALA A 66 -1.81 28.02 26.77
CA ALA A 66 -2.93 27.17 26.37
C ALA A 66 -4.17 28.02 26.04
N GLN A 67 -4.92 27.58 25.03
CA GLN A 67 -6.18 28.20 24.61
C GLN A 67 -7.26 27.14 24.47
N PHE A 68 -8.42 27.38 25.09
CA PHE A 68 -9.59 26.53 24.86
C PHE A 68 -10.12 26.75 23.43
N VAL A 69 -10.32 25.65 22.70
CA VAL A 69 -10.79 25.66 21.32
C VAL A 69 -12.30 25.38 21.25
N ARG A 70 -12.73 24.22 21.78
CA ARG A 70 -14.13 23.77 21.76
C ARG A 70 -14.32 22.54 22.64
N MET A 71 -15.58 22.12 22.81
CA MET A 71 -15.91 20.79 23.33
C MET A 71 -16.10 19.76 22.20
N THR A 72 -15.87 18.49 22.52
CA THR A 72 -16.29 17.34 21.71
C THR A 72 -17.73 16.95 22.05
N GLY A 73 -18.39 16.19 21.16
CA GLY A 73 -19.72 15.63 21.44
C GLY A 73 -19.73 14.66 22.64
N ALA A 74 -18.60 14.05 22.96
CA ALA A 74 -18.41 13.21 24.14
C ALA A 74 -18.14 14.02 25.43
N GLY A 75 -18.18 15.35 25.37
CA GLY A 75 -18.01 16.23 26.53
C GLY A 75 -16.58 16.35 27.04
N ALA A 76 -15.57 16.18 26.17
CA ALA A 76 -14.17 16.52 26.45
C ALA A 76 -13.86 17.94 25.92
N GLY A 77 -12.93 18.65 26.55
CA GLY A 77 -12.41 19.93 26.08
C GLY A 77 -11.21 19.75 25.15
N ILE A 78 -11.13 20.59 24.12
CA ILE A 78 -9.97 20.68 23.22
C ILE A 78 -9.18 21.93 23.56
N PHE A 79 -7.88 21.77 23.84
CA PHE A 79 -6.97 22.84 24.23
C PHE A 79 -5.80 22.92 23.26
N SER A 80 -5.56 24.09 22.66
CA SER A 80 -4.43 24.35 21.77
C SER A 80 -3.23 24.84 22.56
N VAL A 81 -2.04 24.32 22.25
CA VAL A 81 -0.75 24.71 22.85
C VAL A 81 0.26 24.93 21.71
N PRO A 82 0.16 26.05 20.97
CA PRO A 82 0.83 26.22 19.69
C PRO A 82 2.37 26.25 19.78
N ASP A 83 2.91 26.67 20.92
CA ASP A 83 4.35 26.83 21.13
C ASP A 83 5.08 25.51 21.47
N LEU A 84 4.35 24.40 21.62
CA LEU A 84 4.89 23.10 22.01
C LEU A 84 5.53 22.38 20.81
N LYS A 85 6.76 21.87 20.97
CA LYS A 85 7.57 21.33 19.86
C LYS A 85 8.02 19.89 20.05
N THR A 86 8.15 19.43 21.29
CA THR A 86 8.79 18.12 21.57
C THR A 86 7.90 17.17 22.36
N THR A 87 8.16 15.87 22.23
CA THR A 87 7.49 14.83 23.02
C THR A 87 7.68 15.03 24.52
N LYS A 88 8.85 15.51 24.96
CA LYS A 88 9.14 15.76 26.38
C LYS A 88 8.28 16.89 26.93
N GLU A 89 8.12 17.98 26.18
CA GLU A 89 7.23 19.08 26.56
C GLU A 89 5.77 18.62 26.60
N ALA A 90 5.33 17.78 25.65
CA ALA A 90 3.99 17.20 25.67
C ALA A 90 3.75 16.33 26.90
N HIS A 91 4.72 15.50 27.29
CA HIS A 91 4.63 14.74 28.55
C HIS A 91 4.48 15.66 29.75
N LEU A 92 5.27 16.73 29.84
CA LEU A 92 5.18 17.69 30.94
C LEU A 92 3.80 18.39 31.01
N VAL A 93 3.25 18.79 29.86
CA VAL A 93 1.90 19.36 29.79
C VAL A 93 0.84 18.33 30.21
N MET A 94 0.93 17.09 29.74
CA MET A 94 0.01 16.01 30.11
C MET A 94 0.06 15.71 31.60
N ASP A 95 1.26 15.64 32.20
CA ASP A 95 1.46 15.42 33.64
C ASP A 95 0.86 16.57 34.47
N THR A 96 1.08 17.80 34.03
CA THR A 96 0.53 19.00 34.68
C THR A 96 -1.00 18.99 34.64
N ILE A 97 -1.60 18.64 33.50
CA ILE A 97 -3.06 18.51 33.37
C ILE A 97 -3.57 17.40 34.29
N ALA A 98 -2.91 16.23 34.26
CA ALA A 98 -3.32 15.05 35.01
C ALA A 98 -3.22 15.22 36.54
N SER A 99 -2.43 16.19 37.01
CA SER A 99 -2.35 16.55 38.44
C SER A 99 -3.66 17.14 39.00
N ASN A 100 -4.57 17.61 38.15
CA ASN A 100 -5.89 18.05 38.58
C ASN A 100 -6.78 16.81 38.86
N PRO A 101 -7.29 16.64 40.11
CA PRO A 101 -8.07 15.46 40.49
C PRO A 101 -9.42 15.33 39.77
N ASP A 102 -9.91 16.41 39.16
CA ASP A 102 -11.12 16.40 38.33
C ASP A 102 -10.86 15.81 36.95
N VAL A 103 -9.62 15.63 36.51
CA VAL A 103 -9.31 15.07 35.18
C VAL A 103 -9.55 13.56 35.19
N GLU A 104 -10.27 13.08 34.19
CA GLU A 104 -10.50 11.67 33.91
C GLU A 104 -9.42 11.15 32.95
N PHE A 105 -9.17 11.86 31.85
CA PHE A 105 -8.06 11.57 30.95
C PHE A 105 -7.51 12.79 30.22
N VAL A 106 -6.26 12.66 29.77
CA VAL A 106 -5.60 13.59 28.86
C VAL A 106 -4.82 12.86 27.76
N GLU A 107 -4.95 13.34 26.52
CA GLU A 107 -4.19 12.86 25.38
C GLU A 107 -3.94 13.95 24.32
N VAL A 108 -2.97 13.74 23.42
CA VAL A 108 -2.75 14.63 22.28
C VAL A 108 -3.85 14.41 21.23
N ASP A 109 -4.48 15.49 20.77
CA ASP A 109 -5.43 15.50 19.65
C ASP A 109 -4.66 15.32 18.35
N ARG A 110 -4.65 14.10 17.82
CA ARG A 110 -3.83 13.72 16.66
C ARG A 110 -4.52 14.13 15.36
N ILE A 111 -3.76 14.73 14.45
CA ILE A 111 -4.20 14.87 13.06
C ILE A 111 -4.25 13.48 12.41
N ALA A 112 -5.45 13.01 12.12
CA ALA A 112 -5.66 11.87 11.25
C ALA A 112 -5.42 12.27 9.79
N ARG A 113 -4.74 11.42 9.03
CA ARG A 113 -4.63 11.53 7.57
C ARG A 113 -5.44 10.40 6.94
N PRO A 114 -6.14 10.62 5.82
CA PRO A 114 -6.73 9.52 5.08
C PRO A 114 -5.61 8.54 4.69
N THR A 115 -5.76 7.28 5.06
CA THR A 115 -4.84 6.21 4.65
C THR A 115 -5.28 5.71 3.29
N ALA A 116 -4.40 5.72 2.30
CA ALA A 116 -4.67 5.20 0.95
C ALA A 116 -4.55 3.66 0.88
N ALA A 117 -4.70 2.97 2.02
CA ALA A 117 -4.62 1.52 2.07
C ALA A 117 -5.73 0.93 1.17
N PRO A 118 -5.36 0.05 0.22
CA PRO A 118 -6.34 -0.57 -0.66
C PRO A 118 -7.44 -1.35 0.07
N ASN A 119 -8.63 -1.41 -0.53
CA ASN A 119 -9.79 -2.12 0.04
C ASN A 119 -9.90 -3.61 -0.40
N ASP A 120 -8.89 -4.12 -1.09
CA ASP A 120 -8.85 -5.45 -1.67
C ASP A 120 -8.70 -6.54 -0.60
N GLN A 121 -9.41 -7.66 -0.76
CA GLN A 121 -9.63 -8.67 0.29
C GLN A 121 -8.33 -9.23 0.87
N HIS A 122 -7.32 -9.45 0.03
CA HIS A 122 -6.06 -10.09 0.37
C HIS A 122 -4.89 -9.11 0.43
N TYR A 123 -5.12 -7.78 0.35
CA TYR A 123 -4.04 -6.79 0.43
C TYR A 123 -3.17 -6.97 1.69
N ARG A 124 -3.78 -7.35 2.82
CA ARG A 124 -3.05 -7.55 4.08
C ARG A 124 -2.07 -8.74 4.05
N GLU A 125 -2.21 -9.65 3.10
CA GLU A 125 -1.30 -10.79 2.89
C GLU A 125 -0.07 -10.38 2.06
N GLN A 126 -0.16 -9.26 1.33
CA GLN A 126 0.91 -8.71 0.49
C GLN A 126 1.93 -7.91 1.31
N TRP A 127 2.49 -8.54 2.34
CA TRP A 127 3.50 -7.95 3.23
C TRP A 127 4.61 -7.25 2.46
N HIS A 128 5.00 -7.79 1.31
CA HIS A 128 6.05 -7.27 0.43
C HIS A 128 5.78 -5.84 -0.07
N TYR A 129 4.56 -5.31 0.03
CA TYR A 129 4.26 -3.93 -0.35
C TYR A 129 4.46 -2.90 0.76
N PHE A 130 4.23 -3.25 2.03
CA PHE A 130 4.11 -2.27 3.12
C PHE A 130 4.92 -2.60 4.38
N ASP A 131 5.29 -3.87 4.61
CA ASP A 131 5.99 -4.26 5.83
C ASP A 131 7.43 -3.75 5.87
N ARG A 132 8.13 -4.00 6.99
CA ARG A 132 9.49 -3.52 7.27
C ARG A 132 10.47 -3.72 6.11
N TYR A 133 10.41 -4.89 5.47
CA TYR A 133 11.26 -5.27 4.34
C TYR A 133 10.53 -5.19 2.99
N GLY A 134 9.31 -4.65 2.97
CA GLY A 134 8.58 -4.38 1.75
C GLY A 134 9.07 -3.13 1.02
N VAL A 135 8.58 -2.97 -0.21
CA VAL A 135 8.97 -1.90 -1.14
C VAL A 135 8.40 -0.52 -0.79
N LYS A 136 7.53 -0.44 0.23
CA LYS A 136 6.87 0.80 0.70
C LYS A 136 6.01 1.47 -0.37
N ALA A 137 5.30 0.66 -1.17
CA ALA A 137 4.35 1.13 -2.16
C ALA A 137 3.21 1.92 -1.49
N ASP A 138 2.76 1.49 -0.31
CA ASP A 138 1.75 2.18 0.51
C ASP A 138 2.11 3.64 0.80
N LYS A 139 3.39 3.94 1.04
CA LYS A 139 3.87 5.30 1.28
C LYS A 139 3.83 6.18 0.04
N VAL A 140 3.96 5.59 -1.14
CA VAL A 140 3.84 6.30 -2.42
C VAL A 140 2.37 6.56 -2.75
N TRP A 141 1.48 5.60 -2.47
CA TRP A 141 0.04 5.78 -2.63
C TRP A 141 -0.53 6.86 -1.69
N ASP A 142 -0.02 6.98 -0.47
CA ASP A 142 -0.34 8.07 0.46
C ASP A 142 0.02 9.47 -0.11
N MET A 143 0.94 9.54 -1.10
CA MET A 143 1.29 10.76 -1.83
C MET A 143 0.42 11.00 -3.08
N GLY A 144 -0.49 10.07 -3.41
CA GLY A 144 -1.36 10.15 -4.58
C GLY A 144 -0.76 9.62 -5.88
N PHE A 145 0.42 9.00 -5.84
CA PHE A 145 1.06 8.42 -7.03
C PHE A 145 0.79 6.92 -7.12
N THR A 146 0.30 6.46 -8.27
CA THR A 146 -0.08 5.06 -8.49
C THR A 146 0.39 4.52 -9.83
N GLY A 147 1.19 5.28 -10.58
CA GLY A 147 1.63 4.95 -11.93
C GLY A 147 0.66 5.43 -13.03
N GLN A 148 -0.15 6.45 -12.74
CA GLN A 148 -1.11 6.99 -13.69
C GLN A 148 -0.44 7.32 -15.04
N ASN A 149 -1.09 6.90 -16.14
CA ASN A 149 -0.63 7.12 -17.52
C ASN A 149 0.71 6.45 -17.88
N VAL A 150 1.22 5.53 -17.06
CA VAL A 150 2.40 4.71 -17.39
C VAL A 150 1.94 3.39 -18.03
N VAL A 151 2.65 2.96 -19.06
CA VAL A 151 2.50 1.63 -19.66
C VAL A 151 3.73 0.79 -19.32
N VAL A 152 3.49 -0.42 -18.81
CA VAL A 152 4.49 -1.44 -18.51
C VAL A 152 4.24 -2.63 -19.41
N ALA A 153 5.24 -3.07 -20.19
CA ALA A 153 5.14 -4.33 -20.91
C ALA A 153 5.65 -5.48 -20.04
N VAL A 154 5.01 -6.63 -20.15
CA VAL A 154 5.39 -7.87 -19.47
C VAL A 154 5.70 -8.92 -20.53
N VAL A 155 7.00 -9.18 -20.76
CA VAL A 155 7.47 -10.22 -21.69
C VAL A 155 7.56 -11.52 -20.91
N ASP A 156 6.58 -12.41 -21.09
CA ASP A 156 6.35 -13.55 -20.20
C ASP A 156 5.44 -14.63 -20.84
N THR A 157 4.76 -15.47 -20.05
CA THR A 157 3.89 -16.58 -20.52
C THR A 157 2.56 -16.16 -21.15
N GLY A 158 2.27 -14.86 -21.15
CA GLY A 158 0.98 -14.30 -21.56
C GLY A 158 0.16 -13.80 -20.39
N ILE A 159 -1.15 -13.67 -20.61
CA ILE A 159 -2.09 -13.13 -19.64
C ILE A 159 -3.38 -13.95 -19.56
N LEU A 160 -3.93 -14.09 -18.36
CA LEU A 160 -5.26 -14.64 -18.15
C LEU A 160 -6.33 -13.55 -18.30
N HIS A 161 -7.54 -13.99 -18.70
CA HIS A 161 -8.77 -13.23 -18.54
C HIS A 161 -9.26 -13.19 -17.09
N HIS A 162 -8.44 -12.61 -16.20
CA HIS A 162 -8.68 -12.59 -14.76
C HIS A 162 -9.45 -11.33 -14.32
N ARG A 163 -10.50 -11.49 -13.51
CA ARG A 163 -11.34 -10.37 -13.02
C ARG A 163 -10.54 -9.26 -12.32
N ASP A 164 -9.43 -9.64 -11.68
CA ASP A 164 -8.55 -8.73 -10.95
C ASP A 164 -7.38 -8.18 -11.80
N LEU A 165 -7.37 -8.44 -13.11
CA LEU A 165 -6.37 -7.94 -14.06
C LEU A 165 -7.02 -7.18 -15.23
N ASN A 166 -8.12 -7.70 -15.78
CA ASN A 166 -8.68 -7.28 -17.07
C ASN A 166 -8.79 -5.76 -17.26
N ALA A 167 -9.20 -5.00 -16.24
CA ALA A 167 -9.36 -3.54 -16.37
C ALA A 167 -8.03 -2.78 -16.50
N ASN A 168 -6.91 -3.40 -16.12
CA ASN A 168 -5.56 -2.85 -16.18
C ASN A 168 -4.70 -3.44 -17.30
N VAL A 169 -5.24 -4.38 -18.08
CA VAL A 169 -4.57 -4.97 -19.24
C VAL A 169 -5.00 -4.24 -20.51
N LEU A 170 -4.02 -3.89 -21.34
CA LEU A 170 -4.20 -3.35 -22.69
C LEU A 170 -3.96 -4.47 -23.73
N PRO A 171 -4.36 -4.25 -25.00
CA PRO A 171 -4.02 -5.18 -26.07
C PRO A 171 -2.51 -5.39 -26.16
N GLY A 172 -2.13 -6.65 -26.24
CA GLY A 172 -0.76 -7.12 -26.38
C GLY A 172 -0.53 -7.85 -27.70
N TYR A 173 0.42 -8.78 -27.71
CA TYR A 173 0.71 -9.60 -28.88
C TYR A 173 1.44 -10.89 -28.47
N ASP A 174 1.21 -11.97 -29.20
CA ASP A 174 1.92 -13.24 -29.05
C ASP A 174 3.08 -13.35 -30.06
N PHE A 175 4.27 -13.58 -29.52
CA PHE A 175 5.52 -13.69 -30.26
C PHE A 175 5.99 -15.13 -30.43
N ILE A 176 5.33 -16.12 -29.83
CA ILE A 176 5.73 -17.53 -29.90
C ILE A 176 5.54 -18.02 -31.33
N SER A 177 6.64 -18.37 -31.98
CA SER A 177 6.61 -18.78 -33.38
C SER A 177 6.29 -20.28 -33.58
N ASN A 178 6.48 -21.11 -32.53
CA ASN A 178 6.32 -22.55 -32.60
C ASN A 178 5.03 -22.99 -31.90
N SER A 179 4.07 -23.54 -32.67
CA SER A 179 2.76 -23.96 -32.17
C SER A 179 2.81 -25.07 -31.11
N GLN A 180 3.90 -25.82 -31.02
CA GLN A 180 4.12 -26.83 -29.97
C GLN A 180 4.48 -26.21 -28.61
N ILE A 181 4.96 -24.97 -28.62
CA ILE A 181 5.26 -24.15 -27.44
C ILE A 181 4.05 -23.29 -27.08
N SER A 182 3.41 -22.67 -28.08
CA SER A 182 2.30 -21.72 -27.87
C SER A 182 1.01 -22.42 -27.40
N LEU A 183 0.72 -23.62 -27.94
CA LEU A 183 -0.46 -24.43 -27.63
C LEU A 183 -1.83 -23.81 -27.99
N ASP A 184 -1.85 -22.72 -28.75
CA ASP A 184 -3.05 -22.03 -29.28
C ASP A 184 -3.43 -22.50 -30.70
N GLY A 185 -2.51 -23.15 -31.42
CA GLY A 185 -2.78 -23.80 -32.70
C GLY A 185 -2.11 -23.14 -33.90
N ASP A 186 -1.44 -22.01 -33.73
CA ASP A 186 -0.65 -21.35 -34.77
C ASP A 186 0.65 -20.75 -34.23
N GLY A 187 1.18 -19.73 -34.92
CA GLY A 187 2.42 -19.04 -34.53
C GLY A 187 2.08 -17.67 -33.98
N ARG A 188 2.88 -16.66 -34.33
CA ARG A 188 2.66 -15.28 -33.87
C ARG A 188 1.27 -14.74 -34.24
N ASP A 189 0.51 -14.33 -33.24
CA ASP A 189 -0.84 -13.81 -33.40
C ASP A 189 -1.14 -12.67 -32.39
N ALA A 190 -2.35 -12.12 -32.46
CA ALA A 190 -2.72 -10.91 -31.72
C ALA A 190 -3.30 -11.17 -30.33
N ASP A 191 -3.50 -12.43 -29.93
CA ASP A 191 -4.07 -12.81 -28.64
C ASP A 191 -2.98 -13.35 -27.71
N PRO A 192 -2.44 -12.53 -26.78
CA PRO A 192 -1.39 -12.94 -25.85
C PRO A 192 -1.94 -13.77 -24.67
N PHE A 193 -3.01 -14.53 -24.88
CA PHE A 193 -3.63 -15.33 -23.84
C PHE A 193 -2.68 -16.44 -23.39
N ASP A 194 -2.56 -16.63 -22.08
CA ASP A 194 -1.79 -17.74 -21.53
C ASP A 194 -2.63 -19.03 -21.65
N GLU A 195 -2.29 -19.90 -22.60
CA GLU A 195 -2.94 -21.21 -22.78
C GLU A 195 -2.61 -22.22 -21.66
N GLY A 196 -1.61 -21.90 -20.83
CA GLY A 196 -1.05 -22.78 -19.82
C GLY A 196 0.16 -23.57 -20.33
N ASP A 197 1.31 -23.34 -19.73
CA ASP A 197 2.60 -23.97 -20.07
C ASP A 197 2.80 -25.39 -19.49
N TRP A 198 1.73 -26.01 -18.97
CA TRP A 198 1.76 -27.34 -18.39
C TRP A 198 2.35 -28.39 -19.33
N PHE A 199 2.97 -29.41 -18.75
CA PHE A 199 3.46 -30.56 -19.49
C PHE A 199 3.53 -31.81 -18.62
N ASP A 200 3.56 -32.97 -19.27
CA ASP A 200 3.80 -34.27 -18.66
C ASP A 200 4.76 -35.12 -19.50
N ASN A 201 5.04 -36.34 -19.04
CA ASN A 201 5.82 -37.36 -19.74
C ASN A 201 7.16 -36.83 -20.32
N TRP A 202 7.86 -35.99 -19.56
CA TRP A 202 9.12 -35.35 -19.95
C TRP A 202 9.05 -34.62 -21.30
N ALA A 203 7.91 -34.00 -21.64
CA ALA A 203 7.78 -33.25 -22.89
C ALA A 203 8.82 -32.11 -23.03
N CYS A 204 9.33 -31.58 -21.91
CA CYS A 204 10.43 -30.60 -21.87
C CYS A 204 11.82 -31.23 -21.67
N GLY A 205 11.95 -32.54 -21.88
CA GLY A 205 13.20 -33.30 -21.81
C GLY A 205 13.62 -33.71 -20.40
N GLY A 206 14.85 -34.21 -20.29
CA GLY A 206 15.46 -34.59 -19.01
C GLY A 206 15.09 -35.98 -18.48
N TYR A 207 14.44 -36.83 -19.28
CA TYR A 207 14.20 -38.23 -18.91
C TYR A 207 15.51 -38.94 -18.52
N PRO A 208 15.58 -39.69 -17.41
CA PRO A 208 14.48 -40.06 -16.51
C PRO A 208 14.41 -39.27 -15.17
N ASP A 209 14.86 -38.01 -15.10
CA ASP A 209 14.81 -37.24 -13.83
C ASP A 209 13.34 -37.03 -13.40
N PRO A 210 12.88 -37.59 -12.27
CA PRO A 210 11.48 -37.51 -11.85
C PRO A 210 11.04 -36.08 -11.53
N ARG A 211 11.97 -35.15 -11.25
CA ARG A 211 11.65 -33.74 -11.01
C ARG A 211 11.32 -32.98 -12.30
N LYS A 212 11.61 -33.57 -13.46
CA LYS A 212 11.37 -33.02 -14.79
C LYS A 212 10.29 -33.78 -15.55
N GLU A 213 9.58 -34.69 -14.88
CA GLU A 213 8.55 -35.53 -15.50
C GLU A 213 7.34 -34.71 -15.96
N ARG A 214 6.87 -33.78 -15.11
CA ARG A 214 5.66 -32.98 -15.34
C ARG A 214 5.68 -31.66 -14.57
N SER A 215 4.91 -30.69 -15.04
CA SER A 215 4.59 -29.46 -14.33
C SER A 215 3.14 -29.06 -14.60
N ASP A 216 2.46 -28.54 -13.58
CA ASP A 216 1.19 -27.83 -13.76
C ASP A 216 1.46 -26.47 -14.44
N SER A 217 0.41 -25.86 -15.01
CA SER A 217 0.52 -24.52 -15.62
C SER A 217 0.95 -23.50 -14.57
N SER A 218 1.95 -22.68 -14.92
CA SER A 218 2.54 -21.70 -14.02
C SER A 218 1.68 -20.46 -13.82
N TRP A 219 0.95 -20.04 -14.87
CA TRP A 219 0.27 -18.74 -14.95
C TRP A 219 1.22 -17.57 -14.61
N HIS A 220 2.50 -17.75 -14.93
CA HIS A 220 3.59 -16.91 -14.43
C HIS A 220 3.43 -15.45 -14.85
N GLY A 221 3.14 -15.19 -16.13
CA GLY A 221 2.92 -13.84 -16.65
C GLY A 221 1.76 -13.11 -15.98
N SER A 222 0.70 -13.83 -15.59
CA SER A 222 -0.44 -13.26 -14.86
C SER A 222 -0.09 -12.88 -13.42
N HIS A 223 0.71 -13.69 -12.74
CA HIS A 223 1.21 -13.38 -11.40
C HIS A 223 2.15 -12.16 -11.43
N VAL A 224 3.06 -12.10 -12.41
CA VAL A 224 3.95 -10.97 -12.65
C VAL A 224 3.16 -9.69 -12.96
N ALA A 225 2.21 -9.75 -13.88
CA ALA A 225 1.35 -8.63 -14.24
C ALA A 225 0.50 -8.13 -13.06
N GLY A 226 -0.04 -9.05 -12.25
CA GLY A 226 -0.77 -8.71 -11.03
C GLY A 226 0.09 -7.99 -10.00
N THR A 227 1.34 -8.44 -9.83
CA THR A 227 2.30 -7.76 -8.93
C THR A 227 2.54 -6.32 -9.38
N ILE A 228 2.58 -6.07 -10.69
CA ILE A 228 2.77 -4.73 -11.26
C ILE A 228 1.50 -3.89 -11.10
N ALA A 229 0.35 -4.37 -11.57
CA ALA A 229 -0.86 -3.55 -11.70
C ALA A 229 -2.18 -4.34 -11.60
N ALA A 230 -2.31 -5.29 -10.66
CA ALA A 230 -3.63 -5.81 -10.30
C ALA A 230 -4.63 -4.67 -10.01
N VAL A 231 -5.89 -4.91 -10.38
CA VAL A 231 -6.96 -3.92 -10.26
C VAL A 231 -7.22 -3.67 -8.79
N THR A 232 -6.76 -2.52 -8.30
CA THR A 232 -6.76 -2.20 -6.87
C THR A 232 -7.95 -1.31 -6.50
N ASN A 233 -8.45 -1.43 -5.27
CA ASN A 233 -9.66 -0.80 -4.74
C ASN A 233 -10.98 -1.30 -5.34
N ASN A 234 -11.02 -2.53 -5.86
CA ASN A 234 -12.22 -3.15 -6.42
C ASN A 234 -12.90 -4.16 -5.48
N ARG A 235 -12.35 -4.32 -4.25
CA ARG A 235 -12.81 -5.18 -3.15
C ARG A 235 -12.60 -6.68 -3.34
N ILE A 236 -12.08 -7.13 -4.47
CA ILE A 236 -11.75 -8.54 -4.69
C ILE A 236 -10.23 -8.69 -4.72
N GLY A 237 -9.74 -9.92 -4.53
CA GLY A 237 -8.34 -10.22 -4.81
C GLY A 237 -7.33 -9.34 -4.08
N VAL A 238 -6.43 -8.74 -4.85
CA VAL A 238 -5.14 -8.18 -4.39
C VAL A 238 -4.88 -6.78 -4.96
N ALA A 239 -3.85 -6.11 -4.44
CA ALA A 239 -3.35 -4.86 -5.01
C ALA A 239 -2.16 -5.11 -5.97
N GLY A 240 -1.89 -4.14 -6.85
CA GLY A 240 -0.65 -4.05 -7.64
C GLY A 240 0.20 -2.86 -7.20
N VAL A 241 1.53 -2.92 -7.37
CA VAL A 241 2.45 -1.82 -6.97
C VAL A 241 2.09 -0.49 -7.64
N ALA A 242 1.87 -0.54 -8.95
CA ALA A 242 1.54 0.59 -9.81
C ALA A 242 0.13 0.41 -10.40
N TYR A 243 -0.88 0.25 -9.55
CA TYR A 243 -2.25 -0.06 -9.97
C TYR A 243 -2.98 1.00 -10.82
N GLY A 244 -2.41 2.20 -10.94
CA GLY A 244 -2.85 3.23 -11.88
C GLY A 244 -2.20 3.14 -13.27
N ALA A 245 -1.17 2.31 -13.43
CA ALA A 245 -0.54 1.99 -14.70
C ALA A 245 -1.38 0.98 -15.49
N LYS A 246 -0.96 0.71 -16.73
CA LYS A 246 -1.51 -0.34 -17.57
C LYS A 246 -0.44 -1.32 -18.02
N VAL A 247 -0.84 -2.58 -18.20
CA VAL A 247 0.04 -3.67 -18.65
C VAL A 247 -0.23 -3.99 -20.11
N VAL A 248 0.84 -4.10 -20.90
CA VAL A 248 0.81 -4.71 -22.23
C VAL A 248 1.44 -6.10 -22.12
N PRO A 249 0.67 -7.18 -22.22
CA PRO A 249 1.19 -8.53 -22.21
C PRO A 249 1.88 -8.85 -23.53
N VAL A 250 3.11 -9.33 -23.47
CA VAL A 250 3.90 -9.74 -24.62
C VAL A 250 4.24 -11.20 -24.40
N ARG A 251 3.42 -12.08 -24.98
CA ARG A 251 3.57 -13.52 -24.78
C ARG A 251 4.76 -14.01 -25.60
N ALA A 252 5.78 -14.53 -24.93
CA ALA A 252 7.00 -15.02 -25.56
C ALA A 252 7.49 -16.34 -24.94
N LEU A 253 6.80 -16.80 -23.90
CA LEU A 253 7.05 -18.07 -23.23
C LEU A 253 5.77 -18.92 -23.29
N GLY A 254 5.91 -20.20 -23.54
CA GLY A 254 4.83 -21.17 -23.44
C GLY A 254 5.36 -22.46 -22.84
N ARG A 255 4.85 -23.60 -23.30
CA ARG A 255 5.35 -24.90 -22.86
C ARG A 255 6.86 -25.02 -23.11
N CYS A 256 7.60 -25.38 -22.05
CA CYS A 256 9.06 -25.54 -22.05
C CYS A 256 9.90 -24.25 -22.20
N GLY A 257 9.29 -23.07 -22.08
CA GLY A 257 9.98 -21.78 -22.17
C GLY A 257 9.71 -21.08 -23.50
N GLY A 258 10.71 -20.40 -24.06
CA GLY A 258 10.56 -19.64 -25.30
C GLY A 258 11.90 -19.42 -26.00
N TYR A 259 11.85 -18.95 -27.24
CA TYR A 259 13.05 -18.68 -28.01
C TYR A 259 13.58 -17.27 -27.75
N ASP A 260 14.90 -17.15 -27.66
CA ASP A 260 15.57 -15.84 -27.53
C ASP A 260 15.15 -14.86 -28.64
N SER A 261 14.93 -15.34 -29.86
CA SER A 261 14.47 -14.50 -30.98
C SER A 261 13.06 -13.97 -30.78
N ASP A 262 12.15 -14.78 -30.24
CA ASP A 262 10.77 -14.37 -29.98
C ASP A 262 10.72 -13.39 -28.80
N ILE A 263 11.54 -13.63 -27.77
CA ILE A 263 11.74 -12.72 -26.63
C ILE A 263 12.35 -11.38 -27.09
N SER A 264 13.36 -11.40 -27.96
CA SER A 264 14.03 -10.18 -28.47
C SER A 264 13.13 -9.37 -29.40
N ASP A 265 12.34 -10.03 -30.24
CA ASP A 265 11.32 -9.35 -31.04
C ASP A 265 10.24 -8.74 -30.12
N GLY A 266 9.77 -9.50 -29.15
CA GLY A 266 8.77 -9.06 -28.17
C GLY A 266 9.22 -7.82 -27.39
N LEU A 267 10.46 -7.80 -26.88
CA LEU A 267 10.99 -6.63 -26.16
C LEU A 267 11.12 -5.41 -27.07
N TYR A 268 11.53 -5.60 -28.32
CA TYR A 268 11.69 -4.51 -29.28
C TYR A 268 10.33 -3.89 -29.63
N TRP A 269 9.33 -4.72 -29.91
CA TRP A 269 7.95 -4.28 -30.16
C TRP A 269 7.32 -3.63 -28.92
N ALA A 270 7.60 -4.15 -27.72
CA ALA A 270 7.15 -3.56 -26.46
C ALA A 270 7.63 -2.12 -26.30
N ALA A 271 8.85 -1.81 -26.74
CA ALA A 271 9.43 -0.45 -26.74
C ALA A 271 8.86 0.46 -27.85
N GLY A 272 8.01 -0.05 -28.75
CA GLY A 272 7.48 0.67 -29.91
C GLY A 272 8.26 0.43 -31.22
N GLY A 273 9.17 -0.55 -31.23
CA GLY A 273 9.84 -1.01 -32.42
C GLY A 273 8.87 -1.65 -33.42
N ARG A 274 9.12 -1.47 -34.72
CA ARG A 274 8.29 -2.05 -35.78
C ARG A 274 8.88 -3.37 -36.26
N ILE A 275 8.04 -4.40 -36.32
CA ILE A 275 8.41 -5.73 -36.83
C ILE A 275 7.56 -6.05 -38.06
N ALA A 276 8.20 -6.58 -39.11
CA ALA A 276 7.49 -6.94 -40.33
C ALA A 276 6.45 -8.03 -40.04
N GLY A 277 5.21 -7.85 -40.53
CA GLY A 277 4.11 -8.79 -40.31
C GLY A 277 3.34 -8.58 -39.00
N ILE A 278 3.80 -7.72 -38.09
CA ILE A 278 3.14 -7.43 -36.81
C ILE A 278 2.60 -5.98 -36.82
N PRO A 279 1.35 -5.74 -36.38
CA PRO A 279 0.82 -4.38 -36.26
C PRO A 279 1.68 -3.49 -35.35
N GLU A 280 1.75 -2.19 -35.65
CA GLU A 280 2.48 -1.24 -34.80
C GLU A 280 1.87 -1.17 -33.40
N ASN A 281 2.72 -1.22 -32.38
CA ASN A 281 2.29 -1.12 -30.99
C ASN A 281 1.69 0.27 -30.70
N ARG A 282 0.39 0.30 -30.39
CA ARG A 282 -0.33 1.54 -30.04
C ARG A 282 -0.06 1.99 -28.61
N ASN A 283 0.55 1.14 -27.79
CA ASN A 283 0.80 1.32 -26.37
C ASN A 283 2.29 1.03 -26.04
N PRO A 284 3.26 1.75 -26.63
CA PRO A 284 4.67 1.52 -26.36
C PRO A 284 4.96 1.72 -24.87
N ALA A 285 5.67 0.76 -24.27
CA ALA A 285 5.91 0.73 -22.85
C ALA A 285 7.09 1.60 -22.44
N LYS A 286 6.96 2.26 -21.28
CA LYS A 286 8.06 3.02 -20.68
C LYS A 286 8.97 2.14 -19.83
N VAL A 287 8.42 1.01 -19.36
CA VAL A 287 9.11 -0.01 -18.57
C VAL A 287 8.80 -1.36 -19.19
N ILE A 288 9.81 -2.22 -19.34
CA ILE A 288 9.65 -3.60 -19.82
C ILE A 288 10.12 -4.52 -18.69
N ASN A 289 9.23 -5.37 -18.21
CA ASN A 289 9.55 -6.41 -17.23
C ASN A 289 9.86 -7.72 -17.96
N MET A 290 11.00 -8.32 -17.63
CA MET A 290 11.45 -9.62 -18.15
C MET A 290 11.77 -10.53 -16.97
N SER A 291 10.75 -11.22 -16.45
CA SER A 291 10.90 -12.18 -15.35
C SER A 291 11.33 -13.54 -15.89
N LEU A 292 12.39 -13.56 -16.69
CA LEU A 292 12.85 -14.72 -17.46
C LEU A 292 14.37 -14.71 -17.60
N GLY A 293 14.93 -15.85 -18.00
CA GLY A 293 16.35 -16.00 -18.29
C GLY A 293 16.80 -17.45 -18.32
N SER A 294 18.03 -17.67 -18.75
CA SER A 294 18.70 -18.97 -18.79
C SER A 294 20.22 -18.81 -18.63
N ASP A 295 20.93 -19.92 -18.41
CA ASP A 295 22.40 -19.91 -18.37
C ASP A 295 22.98 -19.54 -19.74
N GLY A 296 24.05 -18.72 -19.76
CA GLY A 296 24.75 -18.32 -20.99
C GLY A 296 25.23 -16.87 -20.98
N GLN A 297 26.05 -16.51 -21.97
CA GLN A 297 26.33 -15.09 -22.27
C GLN A 297 25.17 -14.49 -23.06
N CYS A 298 24.97 -13.17 -22.96
CA CYS A 298 23.97 -12.48 -23.76
C CYS A 298 24.25 -12.70 -25.26
N SER A 299 23.22 -13.08 -26.02
CA SER A 299 23.34 -13.27 -27.47
C SER A 299 23.56 -11.91 -28.16
N TYR A 300 24.24 -11.90 -29.30
CA TYR A 300 24.44 -10.66 -30.08
C TYR A 300 23.13 -10.05 -30.61
N ASN A 301 22.05 -10.83 -30.67
CA ASN A 301 20.73 -10.38 -31.12
C ASN A 301 19.94 -9.64 -30.04
N ALA A 302 20.37 -9.71 -28.77
CA ALA A 302 19.71 -9.11 -27.61
C ALA A 302 20.46 -7.88 -27.04
N GLN A 303 21.43 -7.34 -27.81
CA GLN A 303 22.18 -6.11 -27.47
C GLN A 303 21.53 -4.85 -28.04
#